data_AF-A0A4W5LTM6-F1
#
_entry.id   AF-A0A4W5LTM6-F1
#
_cell.length_a   1.000
_cell.length_b   1.000
_cell.length_c   1.000
_cell.angle_alpha   90.00
_cell.angle_beta   90.00
_cell.angle_gamma   90.00
#
_symmetry.space_group_name_H-M   'P 1'
#
loop_
_entity.id
_entity.type
_entity.pdbx_description
1 polymer ?
#
loop_
_entity_poly.entity_id
_entity_poly.type
_entity_poly.pdbx_seq_one_letter_code
_entity_poly.pdbx_strand_id
1 'polypeptide(L)'
;MERDWSSCYSQRSEEKDGEPPKDSLDDLFPNDEEEQGQGMQHQHNSAAVAAAQQGGYEIPARLRTLHNLVIQYASQGRYEVAVPLCKQALEDLEKTSGHDHPDVATMLNILALVYRDQNKYKEAAHLLNDALSIREKTLGKDHPAVAATLNNLAVLYGKRGKYKEAEPLCKRALEIREKVLGKDHPDVAKQLNNLALLCQNQGKYEEVEYYYCRALEIYECRLGPDDANVAKTKNNLASCFLKQGKYKEAEILYKEILTRAHEKEFGSVDAENKPIWMHAEEREEMSKVGLPMLISHVYLSDLCCVCRPSSPTVNTTLRNLGALYRRQGKLEAAETLEECAMRSRKQGIDPIQQTRVVEILKDGEGDRERRRSRDSLSSVKYESGSETVEEVSIGVEWSGVSTNPHQFIQSPKLQWP
;
A
#
# COMPACT_ATOMS: atom_id res chain seq x y z
N MET A 1 4.04 -0.17 80.35
CA MET A 1 4.71 0.43 79.19
C MET A 1 4.85 -0.65 78.13
N GLU A 2 4.02 -0.51 77.10
CA GLU A 2 4.04 -1.02 75.71
C GLU A 2 4.58 -2.41 75.34
N ARG A 3 3.96 -2.89 74.24
CA ARG A 3 4.22 -4.06 73.36
C ARG A 3 3.35 -5.27 73.70
N ASP A 4 2.73 -5.98 72.76
CA ASP A 4 2.78 -5.96 71.30
C ASP A 4 1.53 -6.64 70.72
N TRP A 5 1.31 -6.45 69.43
CA TRP A 5 0.21 -6.92 68.59
C TRP A 5 -0.04 -8.45 68.61
N SER A 6 -1.32 -8.86 68.63
CA SER A 6 -1.81 -10.06 67.93
C SER A 6 -3.35 -10.14 67.86
N SER A 7 -3.84 -10.17 66.62
CA SER A 7 -4.85 -11.10 66.07
C SER A 7 -6.20 -11.35 66.77
N CYS A 8 -7.25 -11.24 65.93
CA CYS A 8 -8.40 -12.15 65.80
C CYS A 8 -9.74 -11.91 66.56
N TYR A 9 -10.79 -11.79 65.73
CA TYR A 9 -12.19 -12.27 65.87
C TYR A 9 -13.21 -11.54 66.77
N SER A 10 -14.18 -10.83 66.15
CA SER A 10 -15.51 -11.37 65.75
C SER A 10 -16.69 -10.40 65.95
N GLN A 11 -17.66 -10.50 65.01
CA GLN A 11 -19.07 -10.02 65.00
C GLN A 11 -19.34 -8.54 64.65
N ARG A 12 -20.40 -8.13 63.91
CA ARG A 12 -21.33 -8.66 62.88
C ARG A 12 -22.24 -7.45 62.50
N SER A 13 -22.81 -7.42 61.27
CA SER A 13 -23.93 -6.55 60.76
C SER A 13 -23.62 -5.03 60.64
N GLU A 14 -24.03 -4.23 59.64
CA GLU A 14 -25.00 -4.28 58.54
C GLU A 14 -24.69 -3.14 57.53
N GLU A 15 -25.06 -3.33 56.26
CA GLU A 15 -25.43 -2.35 55.20
C GLU A 15 -24.54 -1.13 54.83
N LYS A 16 -24.10 -1.06 53.55
CA LYS A 16 -24.68 -0.21 52.48
C LYS A 16 -23.66 0.44 51.51
N ASP A 17 -23.85 0.11 50.23
CA ASP A 17 -23.58 0.83 48.96
C ASP A 17 -22.19 1.38 48.58
N GLY A 18 -21.68 0.91 47.42
CA GLY A 18 -20.92 1.74 46.47
C GLY A 18 -19.72 1.09 45.78
N GLU A 19 -19.93 0.33 44.69
CA GLU A 19 -18.88 0.04 43.68
C GLU A 19 -19.20 0.70 42.33
N PRO A 20 -18.18 1.16 41.55
CA PRO A 20 -18.33 1.84 40.26
C PRO A 20 -18.44 0.84 39.07
N PRO A 21 -18.92 1.28 37.89
CA PRO A 21 -19.36 0.36 36.84
C PRO A 21 -18.17 -0.24 36.08
N LYS A 22 -18.20 -1.56 35.90
CA LYS A 22 -17.48 -2.27 34.85
C LYS A 22 -18.41 -2.32 33.63
N ASP A 23 -18.15 -1.48 32.64
CA ASP A 23 -18.74 -1.63 31.30
C ASP A 23 -18.14 -2.89 30.66
N SER A 24 -18.82 -4.01 30.85
CA SER A 24 -18.52 -5.27 30.15
C SER A 24 -18.92 -5.11 28.69
N LEU A 25 -18.02 -5.49 27.79
CA LEU A 25 -18.17 -5.47 26.33
C LEU A 25 -19.21 -6.47 25.79
N ASP A 26 -20.03 -7.05 26.67
CA ASP A 26 -21.04 -8.07 26.35
C ASP A 26 -22.32 -7.49 25.72
N ASP A 27 -22.60 -6.18 25.88
CA ASP A 27 -23.84 -5.56 25.40
C ASP A 27 -23.88 -5.20 23.90
N LEU A 28 -22.83 -5.52 23.13
CA LEU A 28 -22.76 -5.21 21.68
C LEU A 28 -23.06 -6.40 20.75
N PHE A 29 -23.33 -7.59 21.29
CA PHE A 29 -23.59 -8.79 20.49
C PHE A 29 -24.73 -9.63 21.09
N PRO A 30 -25.96 -9.53 20.57
CA PRO A 30 -27.02 -10.48 20.92
C PRO A 30 -26.59 -11.90 20.51
N ASN A 31 -26.60 -12.85 21.46
CA ASN A 31 -26.46 -14.27 21.19
C ASN A 31 -27.78 -14.79 20.60
N ASP A 32 -27.79 -15.16 19.32
CA ASP A 32 -28.90 -15.88 18.70
C ASP A 32 -28.78 -17.39 19.00
N GLU A 33 -29.16 -17.80 20.21
CA GLU A 33 -29.54 -19.20 20.49
C GLU A 33 -30.73 -19.25 21.46
N GLU A 34 -31.96 -19.16 20.93
CA GLU A 34 -33.14 -19.84 21.48
C GLU A 34 -34.32 -19.74 20.49
N GLU A 35 -34.45 -20.73 19.59
CA GLU A 35 -35.77 -21.09 19.04
C GLU A 35 -35.81 -22.60 18.78
N GLN A 36 -36.15 -23.37 19.83
CA GLN A 36 -36.65 -24.74 19.66
C GLN A 36 -38.17 -24.71 19.55
N GLY A 37 -38.68 -24.99 18.35
CA GLY A 37 -40.10 -25.21 18.06
C GLY A 37 -40.30 -26.29 17.00
N GLN A 38 -40.15 -27.56 17.42
CA GLN A 38 -40.81 -28.79 16.95
C GLN A 38 -41.11 -29.01 15.44
N GLY A 39 -40.57 -30.11 14.87
CA GLY A 39 -41.23 -30.80 13.74
C GLY A 39 -40.37 -31.73 12.86
N MET A 40 -40.50 -33.04 13.10
CA MET A 40 -40.23 -34.18 12.20
C MET A 40 -38.79 -34.68 11.95
N GLN A 41 -38.64 -35.98 12.23
CA GLN A 41 -37.49 -36.86 12.03
C GLN A 41 -37.12 -37.05 10.56
N HIS A 42 -35.81 -37.13 10.25
CA HIS A 42 -35.26 -38.23 9.46
C HIS A 42 -33.76 -38.42 9.75
N GLN A 43 -33.43 -39.59 10.29
CA GLN A 43 -32.10 -40.17 10.30
C GLN A 43 -31.59 -40.31 8.86
N HIS A 44 -30.38 -39.83 8.56
CA HIS A 44 -29.31 -40.62 7.93
C HIS A 44 -28.04 -39.76 7.68
N ASN A 45 -26.89 -40.36 7.99
CA ASN A 45 -25.53 -40.05 7.48
C ASN A 45 -24.69 -38.97 8.20
N SER A 46 -24.39 -39.24 9.47
CA SER A 46 -23.37 -38.59 10.31
C SER A 46 -21.91 -38.98 9.99
N ALA A 47 -21.55 -39.23 8.73
CA ALA A 47 -20.18 -39.64 8.37
C ALA A 47 -19.57 -38.87 7.18
N ALA A 48 -20.36 -38.10 6.42
CA ALA A 48 -19.88 -37.36 5.24
C ALA A 48 -19.52 -35.89 5.52
N VAL A 49 -19.97 -35.33 6.65
CA VAL A 49 -19.67 -33.94 7.04
C VAL A 49 -18.31 -33.81 7.74
N ALA A 50 -17.76 -34.91 8.26
CA ALA A 50 -16.46 -34.91 8.96
C ALA A 50 -15.24 -34.88 8.02
N ALA A 51 -15.42 -35.03 6.70
CA ALA A 51 -14.33 -35.10 5.73
C ALA A 51 -14.20 -33.86 4.83
N ALA A 52 -15.03 -32.82 5.04
CA ALA A 52 -15.05 -31.62 4.19
C ALA A 52 -14.28 -30.42 4.77
N GLN A 53 -13.50 -30.61 5.85
CA GLN A 53 -12.90 -29.54 6.65
C GLN A 53 -11.39 -29.31 6.39
N GLN A 54 -10.83 -29.80 5.29
CA GLN A 54 -9.40 -29.62 4.99
C GLN A 54 -9.25 -28.85 3.68
N GLY A 55 -8.82 -27.59 3.76
CA GLY A 55 -8.24 -26.92 2.58
C GLY A 55 -8.34 -25.40 2.49
N GLY A 56 -9.21 -24.72 3.22
CA GLY A 56 -9.35 -23.26 3.07
C GLY A 56 -9.57 -22.57 4.41
N TYR A 57 -8.52 -22.09 5.05
CA TYR A 57 -8.69 -21.23 6.22
C TYR A 57 -9.13 -19.83 5.74
N GLU A 58 -10.45 -19.61 5.76
CA GLU A 58 -11.06 -18.30 5.58
C GLU A 58 -10.95 -17.52 6.89
N ILE A 59 -10.54 -16.25 6.83
CA ILE A 59 -10.48 -15.36 8.00
C ILE A 59 -11.91 -15.26 8.59
N PRO A 60 -12.13 -15.62 9.87
CA PRO A 60 -13.45 -15.58 10.48
C PRO A 60 -14.13 -14.23 10.30
N ALA A 61 -15.44 -14.23 10.11
CA ALA A 61 -16.22 -13.01 9.87
C ALA A 61 -15.99 -11.93 10.94
N ARG A 62 -15.83 -12.34 12.20
CA ARG A 62 -15.47 -11.48 13.34
C ARG A 62 -14.09 -10.82 13.19
N LEU A 63 -13.08 -11.58 12.74
CA LEU A 63 -11.75 -11.01 12.47
C LEU A 63 -11.77 -10.08 11.26
N ARG A 64 -12.63 -10.36 10.27
CA ARG A 64 -12.78 -9.49 9.11
C ARG A 64 -13.39 -8.14 9.46
N THR A 65 -14.45 -8.10 10.28
CA THR A 65 -15.03 -6.83 10.75
C THR A 65 -14.04 -6.07 11.63
N LEU A 66 -13.38 -6.75 12.56
CA LEU A 66 -12.32 -6.16 13.37
C LEU A 66 -11.17 -5.63 12.52
N HIS A 67 -10.72 -6.38 11.51
CA HIS A 67 -9.69 -5.96 10.56
C HIS A 67 -10.08 -4.69 9.83
N ASN A 68 -11.30 -4.62 9.30
CA ASN A 68 -11.80 -3.45 8.60
C ASN A 68 -11.83 -2.21 9.51
N LEU A 69 -12.28 -2.38 10.75
CA LEU A 69 -12.32 -1.30 11.74
C LEU A 69 -10.91 -0.81 12.11
N VAL A 70 -9.96 -1.74 12.30
CA VAL A 70 -8.56 -1.43 12.57
C VAL A 70 -7.92 -0.68 11.39
N ILE A 71 -8.15 -1.13 10.15
CA ILE A 71 -7.67 -0.41 8.96
C ILE A 71 -8.28 0.99 8.89
N GLN A 72 -9.58 1.12 9.17
CA GLN A 72 -10.25 2.41 9.16
C GLN A 72 -9.62 3.36 10.17
N TYR A 73 -9.42 2.94 11.42
CA TYR A 73 -8.76 3.78 12.43
C TYR A 73 -7.30 4.08 12.09
N ALA A 74 -6.54 3.09 11.60
CA ALA A 74 -5.16 3.30 11.17
C ALA A 74 -5.07 4.32 10.01
N SER A 75 -5.97 4.24 9.03
CA SER A 75 -6.02 5.19 7.91
C SER A 75 -6.35 6.63 8.33
N GLN A 76 -7.07 6.80 9.44
CA GLN A 76 -7.35 8.09 10.06
C GLN A 76 -6.20 8.58 10.97
N GLY A 77 -5.11 7.82 11.08
CA GLY A 77 -4.01 8.10 12.01
C GLY A 77 -4.36 7.85 13.49
N ARG A 78 -5.52 7.26 13.78
CA ARG A 78 -6.04 6.97 15.13
C ARG A 78 -5.45 5.70 15.72
N TYR A 79 -4.12 5.68 15.82
CA TYR A 79 -3.35 4.54 16.31
C TYR A 79 -3.58 4.25 17.80
N GLU A 80 -3.97 5.28 18.56
CA GLU A 80 -4.36 5.20 19.97
C GLU A 80 -5.59 4.34 20.21
N VAL A 81 -6.46 4.18 19.20
CA VAL A 81 -7.62 3.28 19.26
C VAL A 81 -7.31 1.93 18.61
N ALA A 82 -6.66 1.95 17.45
CA ALA A 82 -6.39 0.74 16.67
C ALA A 82 -5.50 -0.26 17.44
N VAL A 83 -4.44 0.21 18.09
CA VAL A 83 -3.48 -0.68 18.79
C VAL A 83 -4.10 -1.35 20.02
N PRO A 84 -4.76 -0.63 20.96
CA PRO A 84 -5.44 -1.28 22.08
C PRO A 84 -6.52 -2.26 21.64
N LEU A 85 -7.31 -1.91 20.62
CA LEU A 85 -8.34 -2.78 20.07
C LEU A 85 -7.75 -4.09 19.54
N CYS A 86 -6.64 -4.03 18.80
CA CYS A 86 -5.92 -5.23 18.34
C CYS A 86 -5.36 -6.06 19.49
N LYS A 87 -4.79 -5.42 20.53
CA LYS A 87 -4.23 -6.12 21.69
C LYS A 87 -5.32 -6.84 22.48
N GLN A 88 -6.44 -6.16 22.76
CA GLN A 88 -7.57 -6.76 23.45
C GLN A 88 -8.10 -7.98 22.70
N ALA A 89 -8.34 -7.84 21.40
CA ALA A 89 -8.82 -8.96 20.59
C ALA A 89 -7.82 -10.13 20.52
N LEU A 90 -6.51 -9.85 20.54
CA LEU A 90 -5.47 -10.87 20.60
C LEU A 90 -5.49 -11.60 21.95
N GLU A 91 -5.60 -10.88 23.07
CA GLU A 91 -5.74 -11.49 24.41
C GLU A 91 -7.00 -12.37 24.52
N ASP A 92 -8.12 -11.93 23.95
CA ASP A 92 -9.37 -12.69 23.96
C ASP A 92 -9.27 -13.97 23.11
N LEU A 93 -8.60 -13.90 21.95
CA LEU A 93 -8.33 -15.07 21.11
C LEU A 93 -7.37 -16.05 21.77
N GLU A 94 -6.32 -15.56 22.42
CA GLU A 94 -5.37 -16.41 23.14
C GLU A 94 -6.03 -17.15 24.31
N LYS A 95 -6.96 -16.50 25.03
CA LYS A 95 -7.74 -17.14 26.10
C LYS A 95 -8.72 -18.20 25.58
N THR A 96 -9.33 -17.97 24.43
CA THR A 96 -10.40 -18.83 23.90
C THR A 96 -9.87 -19.98 23.04
N SER A 97 -8.87 -19.73 22.20
CA SER A 97 -8.36 -20.70 21.21
C SER A 97 -6.91 -21.12 21.45
N GLY A 98 -6.18 -20.43 22.34
CA GLY A 98 -4.75 -20.64 22.55
C GLY A 98 -3.87 -19.88 21.55
N HIS A 99 -2.61 -19.67 21.95
CA HIS A 99 -1.65 -18.86 21.19
C HIS A 99 -1.27 -19.45 19.83
N ASP A 100 -1.15 -20.78 19.71
CA ASP A 100 -0.81 -21.47 18.46
C ASP A 100 -2.01 -21.57 17.47
N HIS A 101 -3.07 -20.74 17.61
CA HIS A 101 -4.22 -20.77 16.70
C HIS A 101 -4.02 -19.87 15.45
N PRO A 102 -4.47 -20.27 14.24
CA PRO A 102 -4.37 -19.44 13.02
C PRO A 102 -5.00 -18.04 13.13
N ASP A 103 -6.04 -17.88 13.97
CA ASP A 103 -6.68 -16.59 14.25
C ASP A 103 -5.71 -15.62 14.94
N VAL A 104 -4.92 -16.11 15.89
CA VAL A 104 -3.90 -15.33 16.60
C VAL A 104 -2.85 -14.84 15.61
N ALA A 105 -2.38 -15.72 14.70
CA ALA A 105 -1.46 -15.32 13.64
C ALA A 105 -2.05 -14.26 12.69
N THR A 106 -3.36 -14.32 12.42
CA THR A 106 -4.04 -13.31 11.63
C THR A 106 -4.08 -11.96 12.36
N MET A 107 -4.41 -11.96 13.66
CA MET A 107 -4.42 -10.74 14.47
C MET A 107 -3.02 -10.14 14.68
N LEU A 108 -2.00 -10.96 14.91
CA LEU A 108 -0.60 -10.55 14.97
C LEU A 108 -0.17 -9.85 13.67
N ASN A 109 -0.55 -10.40 12.51
CA ASN A 109 -0.26 -9.78 11.22
C ASN A 109 -0.98 -8.43 11.06
N ILE A 110 -2.23 -8.30 11.52
CA ILE A 110 -2.96 -7.03 11.49
C ILE A 110 -2.26 -5.97 12.36
N LEU A 111 -1.93 -6.32 13.60
CA LEU A 111 -1.22 -5.42 14.52
C LEU A 111 0.16 -5.03 13.96
N ALA A 112 0.86 -5.95 13.31
CA ALA A 112 2.14 -5.66 12.67
C ALA A 112 2.02 -4.62 11.54
N LEU A 113 0.94 -4.65 10.75
CA LEU A 113 0.68 -3.62 9.73
C LEU A 113 0.43 -2.26 10.36
N VAL A 114 -0.32 -2.21 11.47
CA VAL A 114 -0.55 -0.96 12.23
C VAL A 114 0.77 -0.40 12.79
N TYR A 115 1.67 -1.25 13.30
CA TYR A 115 2.99 -0.83 13.75
C TYR A 115 3.93 -0.41 12.61
N ARG A 116 3.85 -1.06 11.45
CA ARG A 116 4.57 -0.61 10.26
C ARG A 116 4.17 0.81 9.87
N ASP A 117 2.88 1.13 9.89
CA ASP A 117 2.38 2.45 9.51
C ASP A 117 2.78 3.53 10.53
N GLN A 118 3.09 3.14 11.78
CA GLN A 118 3.74 3.96 12.79
C GLN A 118 5.28 4.00 12.71
N ASN A 119 5.90 3.39 11.69
CA ASN A 119 7.34 3.20 11.56
C ASN A 119 8.00 2.38 12.71
N LYS A 120 7.23 1.63 13.49
CA LYS A 120 7.68 0.71 14.54
C LYS A 120 8.10 -0.64 13.94
N TYR A 121 9.12 -0.59 13.08
CA TYR A 121 9.52 -1.74 12.25
C TYR A 121 10.11 -2.92 13.05
N LYS A 122 10.66 -2.69 14.25
CA LYS A 122 11.23 -3.77 15.07
C LYS A 122 10.11 -4.60 15.71
N GLU A 123 9.12 -3.92 16.27
CA GLU A 123 7.93 -4.48 16.88
C GLU A 123 7.09 -5.22 15.84
N ALA A 124 6.86 -4.60 14.67
CA ALA A 124 6.18 -5.25 13.56
C ALA A 124 6.89 -6.54 13.11
N ALA A 125 8.23 -6.54 13.03
CA ALA A 125 8.98 -7.73 12.64
C ALA A 125 8.89 -8.84 13.70
N HIS A 126 8.88 -8.50 15.00
CA HIS A 126 8.68 -9.47 16.06
C HIS A 126 7.32 -10.16 15.92
N LEU A 127 6.24 -9.39 15.78
CA LEU A 127 4.89 -9.92 15.61
C LEU A 127 4.74 -10.80 14.36
N LEU A 128 5.37 -10.43 13.24
CA LEU A 128 5.31 -11.24 12.03
C LEU A 128 6.16 -12.52 12.12
N ASN A 129 7.27 -12.53 12.85
CA ASN A 129 8.02 -13.77 13.11
C ASN A 129 7.20 -14.73 13.97
N ASP A 130 6.48 -14.20 14.95
CA ASP A 130 5.57 -14.99 15.78
C ASP A 130 4.40 -15.56 14.96
N ALA A 131 3.74 -14.71 14.16
CA ALA A 131 2.70 -15.13 13.23
C ALA A 131 3.20 -16.16 12.19
N LEU A 132 4.46 -16.07 11.76
CA LEU A 132 5.08 -17.03 10.85
C LEU A 132 5.23 -18.40 11.53
N SER A 133 5.75 -18.43 12.76
CA SER A 133 5.91 -19.65 13.55
C SER A 133 4.57 -20.37 13.73
N ILE A 134 3.53 -19.64 14.13
CA ILE A 134 2.18 -20.20 14.30
C ILE A 134 1.65 -20.75 12.97
N ARG A 135 1.76 -20.00 11.86
CA ARG A 135 1.28 -20.44 10.53
C ARG A 135 2.03 -21.66 10.01
N GLU A 136 3.34 -21.75 10.23
CA GLU A 136 4.12 -22.92 9.83
C GLU A 136 3.72 -24.18 10.59
N LYS A 137 3.44 -24.06 11.90
CA LYS A 137 2.98 -25.18 12.73
C LYS A 137 1.56 -25.63 12.36
N THR A 138 0.65 -24.68 12.12
CA THR A 138 -0.78 -24.96 11.96
C THR A 138 -1.19 -25.29 10.52
N LEU A 139 -0.61 -24.60 9.54
CA LEU A 139 -0.99 -24.70 8.12
C LEU A 139 0.06 -25.41 7.27
N GLY A 140 1.27 -25.59 7.80
CA GLY A 140 2.41 -26.16 7.09
C GLY A 140 3.26 -25.12 6.37
N LYS A 141 4.51 -25.50 6.06
CA LYS A 141 5.56 -24.60 5.57
C LYS A 141 5.34 -24.04 4.17
N ASP A 142 4.52 -24.72 3.36
CA ASP A 142 4.24 -24.38 1.96
C ASP A 142 2.85 -23.73 1.78
N HIS A 143 2.19 -23.34 2.87
CA HIS A 143 0.87 -22.74 2.78
C HIS A 143 0.94 -21.29 2.26
N PRO A 144 0.00 -20.81 1.43
CA PRO A 144 -0.03 -19.42 0.93
C PRO A 144 0.04 -18.34 2.03
N ALA A 145 -0.57 -18.60 3.18
CA ALA A 145 -0.51 -17.68 4.32
C ALA A 145 0.93 -17.53 4.88
N VAL A 146 1.77 -18.56 4.78
CA VAL A 146 3.21 -18.50 5.12
C VAL A 146 3.93 -17.61 4.11
N ALA A 147 3.67 -17.77 2.81
CA ALA A 147 4.23 -16.89 1.77
C ALA A 147 3.82 -15.42 1.97
N ALA A 148 2.58 -15.16 2.38
CA ALA A 148 2.11 -13.82 2.72
C ALA A 148 2.91 -13.19 3.88
N THR A 149 3.12 -13.94 4.96
CA THR A 149 3.90 -13.48 6.12
C THR A 149 5.36 -13.25 5.76
N LEU A 150 5.97 -14.18 5.02
CA LEU A 150 7.35 -14.06 4.55
C LEU A 150 7.56 -12.81 3.69
N ASN A 151 6.64 -12.53 2.77
CA ASN A 151 6.67 -11.31 1.98
C ASN A 151 6.58 -10.06 2.87
N ASN A 152 5.66 -10.04 3.85
CA ASN A 152 5.51 -8.90 4.77
C ASN A 152 6.76 -8.72 5.67
N LEU A 153 7.42 -9.79 6.09
CA LEU A 153 8.71 -9.70 6.79
C LEU A 153 9.82 -9.15 5.89
N ALA A 154 9.92 -9.64 4.65
CA ALA A 154 10.88 -9.11 3.67
C ALA A 154 10.67 -7.62 3.42
N VAL A 155 9.40 -7.18 3.37
CA VAL A 155 9.01 -5.77 3.26
C VAL A 155 9.55 -4.95 4.44
N LEU A 156 9.33 -5.42 5.68
CA LEU A 156 9.82 -4.73 6.88
C LEU A 156 11.35 -4.66 6.95
N TYR A 157 12.04 -5.75 6.59
CA TYR A 157 13.49 -5.74 6.52
C TYR A 157 14.02 -4.80 5.42
N GLY A 158 13.34 -4.74 4.26
CA GLY A 158 13.63 -3.79 3.20
C GLY A 158 13.53 -2.33 3.66
N LYS A 159 12.44 -1.95 4.34
CA LYS A 159 12.28 -0.60 4.94
C LYS A 159 13.39 -0.24 5.93
N ARG A 160 13.98 -1.24 6.60
CA ARG A 160 15.09 -1.06 7.54
C ARG A 160 16.47 -1.05 6.88
N GLY A 161 16.55 -1.12 5.54
CA GLY A 161 17.81 -1.24 4.80
C GLY A 161 18.47 -2.63 4.91
N LYS A 162 17.79 -3.62 5.48
CA LYS A 162 18.31 -4.96 5.71
C LYS A 162 18.05 -5.89 4.52
N TYR A 163 18.52 -5.49 3.34
CA TYR A 163 18.20 -6.18 2.08
C TYR A 163 18.70 -7.63 2.02
N LYS A 164 19.88 -7.91 2.59
CA LYS A 164 20.45 -9.27 2.67
C LYS A 164 19.61 -10.24 3.52
N GLU A 165 18.97 -9.74 4.58
CA GLU A 165 18.06 -10.55 5.42
C GLU A 165 16.69 -10.72 4.72
N ALA A 166 16.25 -9.73 3.94
CA ALA A 166 14.97 -9.74 3.24
C ALA A 166 14.93 -10.69 2.03
N GLU A 167 16.02 -10.78 1.27
CA GLU A 167 16.11 -11.58 0.04
C GLU A 167 15.73 -13.06 0.23
N PRO A 168 16.29 -13.82 1.18
CA PRO A 168 15.93 -15.24 1.34
C PRO A 168 14.46 -15.44 1.71
N LEU A 169 13.87 -14.51 2.48
CA LEU A 169 12.44 -14.56 2.82
C LEU A 169 11.57 -14.33 1.59
N CYS A 170 11.96 -13.38 0.74
CA CYS A 170 11.28 -13.07 -0.51
C CYS A 170 11.39 -14.24 -1.53
N LYS A 171 12.57 -14.88 -1.63
CA LYS A 171 12.79 -16.07 -2.46
C LYS A 171 11.95 -17.26 -1.98
N ARG A 172 11.93 -17.52 -0.67
CA ARG A 172 11.07 -18.58 -0.10
C ARG A 172 9.58 -18.30 -0.37
N ALA A 173 9.13 -17.06 -0.24
CA ALA A 173 7.74 -16.70 -0.58
C ALA A 173 7.44 -16.93 -2.07
N LEU A 174 8.40 -16.65 -2.96
CA LEU A 174 8.29 -16.91 -4.40
C LEU A 174 8.16 -18.40 -4.70
N GLU A 175 9.03 -19.24 -4.13
CA GLU A 175 9.00 -20.70 -4.30
C GLU A 175 7.65 -21.30 -3.87
N ILE A 176 7.11 -20.85 -2.73
CA ILE A 176 5.80 -21.29 -2.26
C ILE A 176 4.69 -20.86 -3.23
N ARG A 177 4.70 -19.59 -3.69
CA ARG A 177 3.70 -19.09 -4.64
C ARG A 177 3.76 -19.83 -5.97
N GLU A 178 4.95 -20.12 -6.50
CA GLU A 178 5.11 -20.88 -7.73
C GLU A 178 4.62 -22.31 -7.59
N LYS A 179 4.90 -22.96 -6.46
CA LYS A 179 4.45 -24.34 -6.19
C LYS A 179 2.94 -24.43 -6.09
N VAL A 180 2.30 -23.42 -5.51
CA VAL A 180 0.86 -23.43 -5.21
C VAL A 180 0.00 -22.88 -6.35
N LEU A 181 0.40 -21.77 -6.96
CA LEU A 181 -0.39 -21.05 -7.97
C LEU A 181 0.06 -21.33 -9.39
N GLY A 182 1.23 -21.95 -9.57
CA GLY A 182 1.91 -22.09 -10.85
C GLY A 182 2.81 -20.89 -11.18
N LYS A 183 3.79 -21.13 -12.06
CA LYS A 183 4.87 -20.17 -12.39
C LYS A 183 4.40 -18.89 -13.09
N ASP A 184 3.23 -18.94 -13.73
CA ASP A 184 2.69 -17.86 -14.57
C ASP A 184 1.49 -17.16 -13.94
N HIS A 185 1.34 -17.24 -12.61
CA HIS A 185 0.25 -16.60 -11.89
C HIS A 185 0.57 -15.12 -11.58
N PRO A 186 -0.38 -14.17 -11.67
CA PRO A 186 -0.13 -12.75 -11.38
C PRO A 186 0.51 -12.48 -10.00
N ASP A 187 0.16 -13.27 -8.97
CA ASP A 187 0.81 -13.17 -7.65
C ASP A 187 2.30 -13.54 -7.65
N VAL A 188 2.74 -14.41 -8.56
CA VAL A 188 4.17 -14.71 -8.77
C VAL A 188 4.85 -13.47 -9.36
N ALA A 189 4.23 -12.80 -10.34
CA ALA A 189 4.74 -11.54 -10.89
C ALA A 189 4.83 -10.41 -9.84
N LYS A 190 3.87 -10.35 -8.92
CA LYS A 190 3.91 -9.41 -7.78
C LYS A 190 5.08 -9.71 -6.84
N GLN A 191 5.32 -10.99 -6.56
CA GLN A 191 6.45 -11.42 -5.73
C GLN A 191 7.80 -11.17 -6.40
N LEU A 192 7.90 -11.41 -7.72
CA LEU A 192 9.07 -11.12 -8.54
C LEU A 192 9.41 -9.62 -8.53
N ASN A 193 8.41 -8.73 -8.63
CA ASN A 193 8.63 -7.29 -8.50
C ASN A 193 9.26 -6.91 -7.14
N ASN A 194 8.77 -7.49 -6.04
CA ASN A 194 9.33 -7.23 -4.71
C ASN A 194 10.78 -7.77 -4.60
N LEU A 195 11.06 -8.94 -5.17
CA LEU A 195 12.41 -9.50 -5.21
C LEU A 195 13.37 -8.66 -6.05
N ALA A 196 12.91 -8.18 -7.22
CA ALA A 196 13.65 -7.27 -8.08
C ALA A 196 14.03 -5.99 -7.33
N LEU A 197 13.11 -5.37 -6.59
CA LEU A 197 13.39 -4.18 -5.80
C LEU A 197 14.45 -4.44 -4.71
N LEU A 198 14.42 -5.61 -4.05
CA LEU A 198 15.43 -6.00 -3.07
C LEU A 198 16.81 -6.22 -3.71
N CYS A 199 16.86 -6.83 -4.89
CA CYS A 199 18.10 -7.01 -5.64
C CYS A 199 18.65 -5.68 -6.17
N GLN A 200 17.78 -4.74 -6.56
CA GLN A 200 18.17 -3.41 -7.05
C GLN A 200 18.87 -2.60 -5.97
N ASN A 201 18.38 -2.65 -4.74
CA ASN A 201 19.02 -1.98 -3.60
C ASN A 201 20.34 -2.64 -3.16
N GLN A 202 20.62 -3.85 -3.65
CA GLN A 202 21.91 -4.53 -3.48
C GLN A 202 22.85 -4.33 -4.67
N GLY A 203 22.42 -3.63 -5.73
CA GLY A 203 23.22 -3.43 -6.95
C GLY A 203 23.30 -4.65 -7.87
N LYS A 204 22.45 -5.67 -7.69
CA LYS A 204 22.43 -6.91 -8.48
C LYS A 204 21.63 -6.74 -9.77
N TYR A 205 22.06 -5.83 -10.65
CA TYR A 205 21.24 -5.35 -11.77
C TYR A 205 20.82 -6.41 -12.79
N GLU A 206 21.63 -7.43 -13.04
CA GLU A 206 21.29 -8.55 -13.93
C GLU A 206 20.09 -9.35 -13.39
N GLU A 207 20.07 -9.65 -12.09
CA GLU A 207 18.94 -10.33 -11.44
C GLU A 207 17.67 -9.46 -11.49
N VAL A 208 17.81 -8.14 -11.33
CA VAL A 208 16.69 -7.19 -11.35
C VAL A 208 16.01 -7.18 -12.72
N GLU A 209 16.80 -7.10 -13.78
CA GLU A 209 16.32 -7.13 -15.16
C GLU A 209 15.59 -8.45 -15.44
N TYR A 210 16.18 -9.59 -15.05
CA TYR A 210 15.54 -10.90 -15.17
C TYR A 210 14.18 -10.96 -14.44
N TYR A 211 14.12 -10.56 -13.17
CA TYR A 211 12.88 -10.65 -12.39
C TYR A 211 11.79 -9.69 -12.90
N TYR A 212 12.12 -8.46 -13.29
CA TYR A 212 11.14 -7.54 -13.86
C TYR A 212 10.65 -7.97 -15.23
N CYS A 213 11.53 -8.45 -16.12
CA CYS A 213 11.11 -8.98 -17.42
C CYS A 213 10.17 -10.18 -17.26
N ARG A 214 10.51 -11.11 -16.37
CA ARG A 214 9.64 -12.26 -16.06
C ARG A 214 8.30 -11.83 -15.47
N ALA A 215 8.29 -10.84 -14.57
CA ALA A 215 7.05 -10.32 -14.01
C ALA A 215 6.18 -9.62 -15.07
N LEU A 216 6.81 -8.88 -15.99
CA LEU A 216 6.14 -8.18 -17.08
C LEU A 216 5.47 -9.18 -18.04
N GLU A 217 6.19 -10.22 -18.45
CA GLU A 217 5.68 -11.29 -19.31
C GLU A 217 4.42 -11.94 -18.71
N ILE A 218 4.44 -12.25 -17.41
CA ILE A 218 3.29 -12.82 -16.71
C ILE A 218 2.11 -11.84 -16.70
N TYR A 219 2.32 -10.56 -16.38
CA TYR A 219 1.23 -9.59 -16.34
C TYR A 219 0.63 -9.34 -17.73
N GLU A 220 1.46 -9.18 -18.77
CA GLU A 220 1.00 -8.97 -20.13
C GLU A 220 0.21 -10.19 -20.65
N CYS A 221 0.68 -11.41 -20.40
CA CYS A 221 -0.02 -12.62 -20.80
C CYS A 221 -1.34 -12.88 -20.05
N ARG A 222 -1.41 -12.54 -18.75
CA ARG A 222 -2.54 -12.92 -17.88
C ARG A 222 -3.58 -11.82 -17.69
N LEU A 223 -3.15 -10.56 -17.60
CA LEU A 223 -4.02 -9.42 -17.30
C LEU A 223 -4.23 -8.52 -18.53
N GLY A 224 -3.38 -8.66 -19.54
CA GLY A 224 -3.39 -7.84 -20.74
C GLY A 224 -2.55 -6.57 -20.61
N PRO A 225 -2.27 -5.89 -21.75
CA PRO A 225 -1.34 -4.77 -21.81
C PRO A 225 -1.87 -3.48 -21.15
N ASP A 226 -3.18 -3.38 -20.89
CA ASP A 226 -3.82 -2.22 -20.24
C ASP A 226 -3.76 -2.25 -18.71
N ASP A 227 -3.29 -3.34 -18.11
CA ASP A 227 -3.30 -3.50 -16.68
C ASP A 227 -2.32 -2.54 -15.99
N ALA A 228 -2.74 -1.99 -14.85
CA ALA A 228 -1.92 -1.04 -14.10
C ALA A 228 -0.59 -1.65 -13.62
N ASN A 229 -0.52 -2.96 -13.40
CA ASN A 229 0.71 -3.64 -12.99
C ASN A 229 1.73 -3.75 -14.13
N VAL A 230 1.29 -3.81 -15.40
CA VAL A 230 2.18 -3.74 -16.57
C VAL A 230 2.89 -2.39 -16.57
N ALA A 231 2.15 -1.28 -16.52
CA ALA A 231 2.72 0.06 -16.50
C ALA A 231 3.65 0.29 -15.28
N LYS A 232 3.27 -0.21 -14.09
CA LYS A 232 4.12 -0.14 -12.89
C LYS A 232 5.42 -0.94 -13.05
N THR A 233 5.34 -2.16 -13.57
CA THR A 233 6.52 -3.01 -13.78
C THR A 233 7.45 -2.41 -14.83
N LYS A 234 6.91 -1.86 -15.94
CA LYS A 234 7.70 -1.13 -16.95
C LYS A 234 8.40 0.09 -16.35
N ASN A 235 7.72 0.88 -15.51
CA ASN A 235 8.35 2.00 -14.80
C ASN A 235 9.47 1.55 -13.86
N ASN A 236 9.28 0.46 -13.12
CA ASN A 236 10.30 -0.07 -12.22
C ASN A 236 11.52 -0.60 -13.00
N LEU A 237 11.29 -1.27 -14.13
CA LEU A 237 12.34 -1.71 -15.04
C LEU A 237 13.09 -0.53 -15.68
N ALA A 238 12.38 0.49 -16.13
CA ALA A 238 12.98 1.72 -16.65
C ALA A 238 13.84 2.41 -15.57
N SER A 239 13.40 2.44 -14.31
CA SER A 239 14.23 2.93 -13.19
C SER A 239 15.51 2.10 -12.99
N CYS A 240 15.44 0.77 -13.15
CA CYS A 240 16.62 -0.09 -13.17
C CYS A 240 17.59 0.31 -14.29
N PHE A 241 17.09 0.55 -15.49
CA PHE A 241 17.89 1.00 -16.63
C PHE A 241 18.53 2.37 -16.44
N LEU A 242 17.81 3.32 -15.84
CA LEU A 242 18.37 4.62 -15.46
C LEU A 242 19.58 4.47 -14.54
N LYS A 243 19.50 3.59 -13.52
CA LYS A 243 20.62 3.33 -12.60
C LYS A 243 21.82 2.65 -13.26
N GLN A 244 21.60 1.89 -14.33
CA GLN A 244 22.67 1.26 -15.12
C GLN A 244 23.26 2.18 -16.19
N GLY A 245 22.67 3.37 -16.42
CA GLY A 245 23.04 4.22 -17.56
C GLY A 245 22.50 3.75 -18.91
N LYS A 246 21.57 2.79 -18.92
CA LYS A 246 20.84 2.28 -20.10
C LYS A 246 19.68 3.23 -20.47
N TYR A 247 20.02 4.46 -20.83
CA TYR A 247 19.04 5.54 -20.94
C TYR A 247 18.10 5.39 -22.14
N LYS A 248 18.56 4.78 -23.24
CA LYS A 248 17.74 4.57 -24.43
C LYS A 248 16.67 3.51 -24.15
N GLU A 249 17.04 2.45 -23.45
CA GLU A 249 16.14 1.38 -23.04
C GLU A 249 15.06 1.91 -22.06
N ALA A 250 15.45 2.79 -21.12
CA ALA A 250 14.50 3.46 -20.23
C ALA A 250 13.54 4.38 -21.00
N GLU A 251 14.04 5.14 -21.98
CA GLU A 251 13.22 6.02 -22.83
C GLU A 251 12.16 5.23 -23.61
N ILE A 252 12.53 4.10 -24.22
CA ILE A 252 11.61 3.22 -24.95
C ILE A 252 10.47 2.76 -24.04
N LEU A 253 10.79 2.27 -22.83
CA LEU A 253 9.76 1.82 -21.88
C LEU A 253 8.82 2.95 -21.45
N TYR A 254 9.32 4.16 -21.24
CA TYR A 254 8.45 5.29 -20.90
C TYR A 254 7.56 5.69 -22.08
N LYS A 255 8.09 5.68 -23.31
CA LYS A 255 7.29 5.92 -24.53
C LYS A 255 6.20 4.87 -24.70
N GLU A 256 6.48 3.59 -24.48
CA GLU A 256 5.48 2.52 -24.53
C GLU A 256 4.34 2.73 -23.52
N ILE A 257 4.66 3.10 -22.27
CA ILE A 257 3.63 3.37 -21.24
C ILE A 257 2.73 4.52 -21.68
N LEU A 258 3.31 5.62 -22.18
CA LEU A 258 2.56 6.80 -22.62
C LEU A 258 1.73 6.53 -23.87
N THR A 259 2.28 5.81 -24.85
CA THR A 259 1.54 5.39 -26.04
C THR A 259 0.37 4.50 -25.66
N ARG A 260 0.56 3.52 -24.77
CA ARG A 260 -0.53 2.64 -24.39
C ARG A 260 -1.62 3.35 -23.58
N ALA A 261 -1.23 4.27 -22.69
CA ALA A 261 -2.16 5.12 -21.97
C ALA A 261 -2.96 6.03 -22.92
N HIS A 262 -2.31 6.54 -23.97
CA HIS A 262 -2.96 7.32 -25.03
C HIS A 262 -3.96 6.46 -25.81
N GLU A 263 -3.55 5.29 -26.29
CA GLU A 263 -4.41 4.40 -27.07
C GLU A 263 -5.66 3.93 -26.31
N LYS A 264 -5.52 3.76 -25.00
CA LYS A 264 -6.63 3.39 -24.13
C LYS A 264 -7.72 4.48 -24.05
N GLU A 265 -7.33 5.75 -24.05
CA GLU A 265 -8.25 6.88 -23.89
C GLU A 265 -8.74 7.41 -25.25
N PHE A 266 -7.90 7.36 -26.28
CA PHE A 266 -8.11 8.04 -27.57
C PHE A 266 -8.18 7.11 -28.79
N GLY A 267 -7.97 5.81 -28.62
CA GLY A 267 -7.90 4.86 -29.73
C GLY A 267 -6.56 4.87 -30.47
N SER A 268 -6.51 4.25 -31.65
CA SER A 268 -5.25 4.04 -32.38
C SER A 268 -4.50 5.34 -32.66
N VAL A 269 -3.17 5.27 -32.62
CA VAL A 269 -2.29 6.37 -33.04
C VAL A 269 -2.37 6.54 -34.56
N ASP A 270 -2.65 7.76 -35.02
CA ASP A 270 -2.63 8.16 -36.42
C ASP A 270 -1.95 9.54 -36.59
N ALA A 271 -2.07 10.17 -37.77
CA ALA A 271 -1.40 11.43 -38.06
C ALA A 271 -1.96 12.63 -37.26
N GLU A 272 -3.20 12.53 -36.79
CA GLU A 272 -3.88 13.57 -36.01
C GLU A 272 -3.92 13.24 -34.51
N ASN A 273 -3.92 11.96 -34.15
CA ASN A 273 -4.04 11.41 -32.80
C ASN A 273 -2.69 10.88 -32.28
N LYS A 274 -1.74 11.79 -32.07
CA LYS A 274 -0.40 11.41 -31.61
C LYS A 274 -0.31 11.38 -30.08
N PRO A 275 0.45 10.43 -29.49
CA PRO A 275 0.76 10.44 -28.07
C PRO A 275 1.51 11.70 -27.65
N ILE A 276 1.34 12.03 -26.37
CA ILE A 276 1.93 13.22 -25.73
C ILE A 276 3.43 13.41 -25.98
N TRP A 277 4.21 12.32 -26.03
CA TRP A 277 5.65 12.39 -26.23
C TRP A 277 6.03 12.69 -27.69
N MET A 278 5.21 12.31 -28.68
CA MET A 278 5.46 12.66 -30.08
C MET A 278 5.24 14.15 -30.31
N HIS A 279 4.17 14.72 -29.72
CA HIS A 279 3.95 16.17 -29.75
C HIS A 279 5.08 16.95 -29.07
N ALA A 280 5.63 16.43 -27.97
CA ALA A 280 6.78 17.02 -27.30
C ALA A 280 8.03 17.04 -28.21
N GLU A 281 8.32 15.93 -28.91
CA GLU A 281 9.44 15.84 -29.85
C GLU A 281 9.24 16.73 -31.09
N GLU A 282 8.02 16.83 -31.62
CA GLU A 282 7.72 17.75 -32.73
C GLU A 282 7.92 19.22 -32.35
N ARG A 283 7.58 19.61 -31.11
CA ARG A 283 7.83 20.97 -30.60
C ARG A 283 9.32 21.29 -30.53
N GLU A 284 10.13 20.32 -30.11
CA GLU A 284 11.58 20.46 -30.08
C GLU A 284 12.18 20.64 -31.47
N GLU A 285 11.63 19.99 -32.50
CA GLU A 285 12.08 20.23 -33.87
C GLU A 285 11.59 21.58 -34.41
N MET A 286 10.37 22.01 -34.08
CA MET A 286 9.85 23.32 -34.48
C MET A 286 10.61 24.49 -33.84
N SER A 287 11.05 24.36 -32.59
CA SER A 287 11.82 25.40 -31.90
C SER A 287 13.19 25.63 -32.57
N LYS A 288 13.81 24.58 -33.10
CA LYS A 288 15.06 24.66 -33.88
C LYS A 288 14.88 25.41 -35.21
N VAL A 289 13.67 25.43 -35.78
CA VAL A 289 13.35 26.07 -37.07
C VAL A 289 12.87 27.53 -36.90
N GLY A 290 12.68 28.01 -35.67
CA GLY A 290 12.39 29.44 -35.40
C GLY A 290 10.98 29.91 -35.72
N LEU A 291 10.00 29.00 -35.79
CA LEU A 291 8.59 29.34 -36.03
C LEU A 291 7.92 29.89 -34.74
N PRO A 292 7.03 30.90 -34.82
CA PRO A 292 6.44 31.53 -33.63
C PRO A 292 5.54 30.56 -32.82
N MET A 293 5.83 30.46 -31.51
CA MET A 293 5.14 29.68 -30.47
C MET A 293 3.61 29.88 -30.33
N LEU A 294 3.03 30.88 -31.01
CA LEU A 294 1.69 31.39 -30.70
C LEU A 294 0.53 30.46 -31.14
N ILE A 295 0.77 29.54 -32.09
CA ILE A 295 -0.28 28.67 -32.65
C ILE A 295 -0.38 27.33 -31.90
N SER A 296 0.65 26.94 -31.15
CA SER A 296 0.75 25.61 -30.50
C SER A 296 0.17 25.57 -29.08
N HIS A 297 0.18 26.71 -28.36
CA HIS A 297 -0.25 26.78 -26.96
C HIS A 297 -1.75 26.47 -26.75
N VAL A 298 -2.57 26.71 -27.78
CA VAL A 298 -4.02 26.45 -27.77
C VAL A 298 -4.31 24.96 -27.98
N TYR A 299 -3.66 24.31 -28.95
CA TYR A 299 -3.82 22.87 -29.20
C TYR A 299 -3.27 22.00 -28.06
N LEU A 300 -2.17 22.41 -27.42
CA LEU A 300 -1.61 21.70 -26.26
C LEU A 300 -2.47 21.91 -25.00
N SER A 301 -3.14 23.06 -24.89
CA SER A 301 -4.08 23.30 -23.80
C SER A 301 -5.29 22.37 -23.90
N ASP A 302 -5.78 22.11 -25.10
CA ASP A 302 -6.84 21.13 -25.31
C ASP A 302 -6.32 19.70 -25.11
N LEU A 303 -5.13 19.34 -25.62
CA LEU A 303 -4.57 17.99 -25.48
C LEU A 303 -4.17 17.62 -24.03
N CYS A 304 -3.50 18.52 -23.27
CA CYS A 304 -3.26 18.29 -21.83
C CYS A 304 -4.58 18.36 -21.03
N CYS A 305 -5.66 18.97 -21.54
CA CYS A 305 -6.99 18.94 -20.90
C CYS A 305 -7.73 17.63 -21.15
N VAL A 306 -7.49 16.96 -22.29
CA VAL A 306 -8.09 15.64 -22.56
C VAL A 306 -7.26 14.49 -21.97
N CYS A 307 -5.94 14.65 -21.84
CA CYS A 307 -5.16 13.77 -20.99
C CYS A 307 -5.71 13.89 -19.56
N ARG A 308 -6.36 12.84 -19.08
CA ARG A 308 -6.60 12.61 -17.65
C ARG A 308 -5.48 11.70 -17.14
N PRO A 309 -4.31 12.18 -16.66
CA PRO A 309 -3.37 11.31 -15.98
C PRO A 309 -3.87 11.10 -14.55
N SER A 310 -5.02 10.44 -14.41
CA SER A 310 -5.56 10.01 -13.13
C SER A 310 -4.69 8.91 -12.52
N SER A 311 -3.87 8.24 -13.33
CA SER A 311 -2.93 7.22 -12.88
C SER A 311 -1.63 7.85 -12.39
N PRO A 312 -1.27 7.70 -11.09
CA PRO A 312 0.01 8.16 -10.55
C PRO A 312 1.21 7.61 -11.33
N THR A 313 1.07 6.41 -11.90
CA THR A 313 2.09 5.73 -12.69
C THR A 313 2.41 6.48 -13.99
N VAL A 314 1.38 6.93 -14.72
CA VAL A 314 1.56 7.73 -15.96
C VAL A 314 2.19 9.08 -15.63
N ASN A 315 1.80 9.68 -14.51
CA ASN A 315 2.36 10.94 -14.05
C ASN A 315 3.85 10.82 -13.68
N THR A 316 4.27 9.72 -13.05
CA THR A 316 5.69 9.40 -12.82
C THR A 316 6.44 9.19 -14.14
N THR A 317 5.83 8.49 -15.11
CA THR A 317 6.41 8.29 -16.45
C THR A 317 6.67 9.62 -17.16
N LEU A 318 5.70 10.55 -17.15
CA LEU A 318 5.87 11.88 -17.75
C LEU A 318 7.06 12.63 -17.16
N ARG A 319 7.19 12.65 -15.82
CA ARG A 319 8.33 13.30 -15.15
C ARG A 319 9.66 12.66 -15.50
N ASN A 320 9.73 11.33 -15.48
CA ASN A 320 10.98 10.61 -15.74
C ASN A 320 11.42 10.77 -17.20
N LEU A 321 10.47 10.76 -18.16
CA LEU A 321 10.77 11.02 -19.56
C LEU A 321 11.18 12.48 -19.80
N GLY A 322 10.51 13.44 -19.16
CA GLY A 322 10.93 14.85 -19.20
C GLY A 322 12.35 15.06 -18.67
N ALA A 323 12.70 14.42 -17.56
CA ALA A 323 14.06 14.44 -17.02
C ALA A 323 15.08 13.81 -17.98
N LEU A 324 14.72 12.73 -18.68
CA LEU A 324 15.57 12.14 -19.73
C LEU A 324 15.79 13.10 -20.90
N TYR A 325 14.74 13.76 -21.38
CA TYR A 325 14.84 14.76 -22.46
C TYR A 325 15.69 15.97 -22.08
N ARG A 326 15.54 16.47 -20.85
CA ARG A 326 16.39 17.54 -20.31
C ARG A 326 17.87 17.14 -20.37
N ARG A 327 18.18 15.90 -20.00
CA ARG A 327 19.55 15.35 -20.04
C ARG A 327 20.08 15.16 -21.46
N GLN A 328 19.20 14.99 -22.45
CA GLN A 328 19.56 14.92 -23.87
C GLN A 328 19.70 16.32 -24.51
N GLY A 329 19.37 17.40 -23.79
CA GLY A 329 19.34 18.77 -24.32
C GLY A 329 18.06 19.14 -25.07
N LYS A 330 17.03 18.28 -25.05
CA LYS A 330 15.70 18.54 -25.63
C LYS A 330 14.82 19.31 -24.63
N LEU A 331 15.09 20.60 -24.45
CA LEU A 331 14.48 21.40 -23.38
C LEU A 331 12.99 21.67 -23.61
N GLU A 332 12.56 21.88 -24.85
CA GLU A 332 11.16 22.16 -25.20
C GLU A 332 10.29 20.91 -25.04
N ALA A 333 10.86 19.75 -25.41
CA ALA A 333 10.22 18.46 -25.17
C ALA A 333 10.14 18.13 -23.66
N ALA A 334 11.14 18.52 -22.87
CA ALA A 334 11.10 18.33 -21.42
C ALA A 334 10.03 19.21 -20.75
N GLU A 335 9.96 20.49 -21.13
CA GLU A 335 8.98 21.44 -20.59
C GLU A 335 7.53 21.01 -20.86
N THR A 336 7.23 20.57 -22.10
CA THR A 336 5.88 20.09 -22.45
C THR A 336 5.43 18.90 -21.58
N LEU A 337 6.31 17.93 -21.36
CA LEU A 337 6.00 16.77 -20.51
C LEU A 337 5.82 17.15 -19.04
N GLU A 338 6.63 18.08 -18.53
CA GLU A 338 6.53 18.61 -17.17
C GLU A 338 5.23 19.41 -16.95
N GLU A 339 4.83 20.23 -17.92
CA GLU A 339 3.57 20.96 -17.88
C GLU A 339 2.36 20.03 -17.78
N CYS A 340 2.26 19.02 -18.66
CA CYS A 340 1.16 18.07 -18.57
C CYS A 340 1.20 17.27 -17.25
N ALA A 341 2.39 16.93 -16.72
CA ALA A 341 2.52 16.28 -15.41
C ALA A 341 2.02 17.17 -14.25
N MET A 342 2.21 18.49 -14.32
CA MET A 342 1.75 19.45 -13.31
C MET A 342 0.24 19.72 -13.37
N ARG A 343 -0.34 19.82 -14.57
CA ARG A 343 -1.80 20.04 -14.76
C ARG A 343 -2.63 18.87 -14.23
N SER A 344 -2.14 17.64 -14.39
CA SER A 344 -2.73 16.42 -13.81
C SER A 344 -2.96 16.53 -12.30
N ARG A 345 -2.04 17.19 -11.58
CA ARG A 345 -2.08 17.35 -10.13
C ARG A 345 -3.13 18.37 -9.69
N LYS A 346 -3.35 19.41 -10.49
CA LYS A 346 -4.33 20.48 -10.21
C LYS A 346 -5.77 20.03 -10.44
N GLN A 347 -6.01 19.11 -11.36
CA GLN A 347 -7.36 18.56 -11.63
C GLN A 347 -7.75 17.42 -10.67
N GLY A 348 -6.78 16.76 -10.00
CA GLY A 348 -7.04 15.76 -8.97
C GLY A 348 -7.39 16.33 -7.58
N ILE A 349 -7.28 17.65 -7.40
CA ILE A 349 -7.77 18.39 -6.25
C ILE A 349 -9.03 19.11 -6.73
N ASP A 350 -10.19 18.50 -6.49
CA ASP A 350 -11.47 19.10 -6.84
C ASP A 350 -11.57 20.49 -6.14
N PRO A 351 -11.83 21.61 -6.85
CA PRO A 351 -11.98 22.94 -6.23
C PRO A 351 -13.05 22.99 -5.14
N ILE A 352 -13.95 21.99 -5.09
CA ILE A 352 -14.96 21.80 -4.03
C ILE A 352 -14.32 21.54 -2.66
N GLN A 353 -13.13 20.93 -2.59
CA GLN A 353 -12.41 20.74 -1.32
C GLN A 353 -11.76 22.04 -0.83
N GLN A 354 -11.31 22.92 -1.74
CA GLN A 354 -10.79 24.23 -1.36
C GLN A 354 -11.90 25.17 -0.88
N THR A 355 -13.11 25.10 -1.45
CA THR A 355 -14.25 25.89 -0.95
C THR A 355 -14.63 25.48 0.48
N ARG A 356 -14.61 24.17 0.81
CA ARG A 356 -14.86 23.71 2.19
C ARG A 356 -13.77 24.12 3.18
N VAL A 357 -12.49 24.15 2.78
CA VAL A 357 -11.40 24.61 3.66
C VAL A 357 -11.47 26.13 3.89
N VAL A 358 -11.91 26.90 2.90
CA VAL A 358 -12.06 28.36 3.01
C VAL A 358 -13.35 28.77 3.74
N GLU A 359 -14.43 28.00 3.65
CA GLU A 359 -15.67 28.23 4.40
C GLU A 359 -15.51 27.89 5.89
N ILE A 360 -14.80 26.81 6.25
CA ILE A 360 -14.53 26.45 7.65
C ILE A 360 -13.63 27.49 8.36
N LEU A 361 -12.82 28.25 7.61
CA LEU A 361 -11.97 29.30 8.15
C LEU A 361 -12.65 30.68 8.21
N LYS A 362 -13.87 30.84 7.67
CA LYS A 362 -14.63 32.11 7.71
C LYS A 362 -15.70 32.17 8.80
N ASP A 363 -16.12 31.05 9.35
CA ASP A 363 -17.17 31.01 10.39
C ASP A 363 -16.64 31.12 11.83
N GLY A 364 -15.38 31.53 12.03
CA GLY A 364 -14.74 31.64 13.34
C GLY A 364 -14.49 33.06 13.87
N GLU A 365 -14.69 34.12 13.07
CA GLU A 365 -14.44 35.50 13.52
C GLU A 365 -15.73 36.21 13.96
N GLY A 366 -16.24 35.76 15.09
CA GLY A 366 -17.24 36.45 15.89
C GLY A 366 -16.73 36.65 17.31
N ASP A 367 -16.24 37.86 17.58
CA ASP A 367 -16.07 38.46 18.90
C ASP A 367 -14.85 38.02 19.76
N ARG A 368 -13.80 38.86 19.75
CA ARG A 368 -13.03 39.23 20.95
C ARG A 368 -12.09 40.40 20.70
N GLU A 369 -12.62 41.57 21.00
CA GLU A 369 -11.86 42.81 21.14
C GLU A 369 -10.98 42.80 22.41
N ARG A 370 -9.82 43.46 22.31
CA ARG A 370 -8.91 43.95 23.39
C ARG A 370 -7.97 42.94 24.08
N ARG A 371 -6.70 42.98 23.67
CA ARG A 371 -5.63 43.63 24.47
C ARG A 371 -4.35 43.84 23.65
N ARG A 372 -3.88 45.09 23.65
CA ARG A 372 -2.59 45.56 23.13
C ARG A 372 -1.42 44.98 23.93
N SER A 373 -0.35 44.58 23.24
CA SER A 373 1.05 45.03 23.42
C SER A 373 1.93 44.19 22.49
N ARG A 374 2.49 44.78 21.42
CA ARG A 374 3.82 45.42 21.39
C ARG A 374 4.94 44.36 21.43
N ASP A 375 5.39 43.90 20.26
CA ASP A 375 6.77 44.16 19.82
C ASP A 375 7.11 43.54 18.43
N SER A 376 7.86 44.36 17.68
CA SER A 376 8.90 44.01 16.70
C SER A 376 8.52 43.45 15.33
N LEU A 377 8.41 44.41 14.39
CA LEU A 377 8.69 44.25 12.97
C LEU A 377 10.14 43.80 12.73
N SER A 378 10.35 42.72 11.98
CA SER A 378 11.55 42.56 11.17
C SER A 378 11.22 41.99 9.78
N SER A 379 11.62 42.79 8.81
CA SER A 379 11.64 42.61 7.36
C SER A 379 12.06 41.20 6.91
N VAL A 380 11.23 40.54 6.11
CA VAL A 380 11.63 39.35 5.33
C VAL A 380 12.19 39.84 4.00
N LYS A 381 13.52 39.79 3.88
CA LYS A 381 14.26 39.97 2.63
C LYS A 381 14.02 38.76 1.71
N TYR A 382 13.68 39.07 0.47
CA TYR A 382 13.90 38.18 -0.67
C TYR A 382 15.40 38.01 -0.87
N GLU A 383 15.90 36.78 -0.81
CA GLU A 383 17.21 36.42 -1.35
C GLU A 383 17.02 35.40 -2.46
N SER A 384 17.29 35.88 -3.68
CA SER A 384 17.53 35.10 -4.87
C SER A 384 18.89 34.41 -4.71
N GLY A 385 18.90 33.08 -4.65
CA GLY A 385 20.10 32.27 -4.44
C GLY A 385 20.29 31.23 -5.53
N SER A 386 21.14 31.59 -6.50
CA SER A 386 22.03 30.75 -7.33
C SER A 386 21.59 29.34 -7.73
N GLU A 387 21.50 29.16 -9.05
CA GLU A 387 21.66 27.92 -9.80
C GLU A 387 22.77 27.04 -9.20
N THR A 388 22.35 25.95 -8.56
CA THR A 388 23.21 24.80 -8.33
C THR A 388 22.57 23.64 -9.06
N VAL A 389 23.37 22.94 -9.85
CA VAL A 389 23.00 21.72 -10.56
C VAL A 389 22.57 20.71 -9.49
N GLU A 390 21.26 20.61 -9.26
CA GLU A 390 20.68 19.53 -8.50
C GLU A 390 20.92 18.25 -9.29
N GLU A 391 21.99 17.56 -8.95
CA GLU A 391 22.12 16.14 -9.19
C GLU A 391 20.89 15.50 -8.50
N VAL A 392 19.86 15.20 -9.31
CA VAL A 392 18.64 14.54 -8.85
C VAL A 392 19.07 13.15 -8.36
N SER A 393 19.46 13.08 -7.09
CA SER A 393 19.59 11.84 -6.36
C SER A 393 18.20 11.23 -6.31
N ILE A 394 17.91 10.35 -7.28
CA ILE A 394 16.72 9.50 -7.30
C ILE A 394 16.90 8.49 -6.17
N GLY A 395 16.70 8.96 -4.94
CA GLY A 395 16.55 8.11 -3.76
C GLY A 395 15.29 7.29 -3.96
N VAL A 396 15.45 6.02 -4.34
CA VAL A 396 14.33 5.08 -4.38
C VAL A 396 14.00 4.74 -2.94
N GLU A 397 13.05 5.47 -2.37
CA GLU A 397 12.40 5.06 -1.12
C GLU A 397 11.75 3.69 -1.36
N TRP A 398 12.06 2.71 -0.50
CA TRP A 398 11.58 1.34 -0.68
C TRP A 398 10.04 1.32 -0.61
N SER A 399 9.37 0.96 -1.72
CA SER A 399 7.90 1.01 -1.87
C SER A 399 7.26 -0.37 -2.07
N GLY A 400 7.96 -1.44 -1.68
CA GLY A 400 7.51 -2.82 -1.95
C GLY A 400 6.13 -3.11 -1.38
N VAL A 401 5.37 -3.94 -2.11
CA VAL A 401 3.94 -4.14 -1.85
C VAL A 401 3.76 -5.22 -0.79
N SER A 402 3.19 -4.86 0.36
CA SER A 402 2.74 -5.84 1.36
C SER A 402 1.56 -6.65 0.85
N THR A 403 1.45 -7.88 1.31
CA THR A 403 0.27 -8.72 1.03
C THR A 403 -0.71 -8.57 2.17
N ASN A 404 -1.95 -8.17 1.86
CA ASN A 404 -3.03 -8.18 2.85
C ASN A 404 -3.50 -9.62 3.10
N PRO A 405 -3.87 -9.96 4.35
CA PRO A 405 -4.32 -11.32 4.67
C PRO A 405 -5.58 -11.72 3.88
N HIS A 406 -6.41 -10.77 3.43
CA HIS A 406 -7.59 -11.03 2.60
C HIS A 406 -7.31 -11.24 1.09
N GLN A 407 -6.13 -10.86 0.58
CA GLN A 407 -5.86 -10.94 -0.88
C GLN A 407 -5.83 -12.37 -1.42
N PHE A 408 -5.69 -13.38 -0.55
CA PHE A 408 -5.72 -14.79 -0.94
C PHE A 408 -7.11 -15.44 -0.91
N ILE A 409 -8.14 -14.73 -0.45
CA ILE A 409 -9.50 -15.30 -0.26
C ILE A 409 -10.44 -14.92 -1.42
N GLN A 410 -10.04 -14.03 -2.32
CA GLN A 410 -10.88 -13.61 -3.46
C GLN A 410 -10.64 -14.38 -4.77
N SER A 411 -9.79 -15.42 -4.78
CA SER A 411 -9.64 -16.28 -5.95
C SER A 411 -10.78 -17.33 -5.98
N PRO A 412 -11.61 -17.38 -7.05
CA PRO A 412 -12.71 -18.32 -7.12
C PRO A 412 -12.18 -19.75 -7.21
N LYS A 413 -12.55 -20.59 -6.24
CA LYS A 413 -12.50 -22.06 -6.28
C LYS A 413 -11.23 -22.67 -6.87
N LEU A 414 -10.13 -22.63 -6.12
CA LEU A 414 -9.12 -23.68 -6.24
C LEU A 414 -9.39 -24.67 -5.11
N GLN A 415 -10.01 -25.80 -5.47
CA GLN A 415 -10.05 -26.99 -4.61
C GLN A 415 -8.61 -27.46 -4.42
N TRP A 416 -8.22 -27.55 -3.16
CA TRP A 416 -6.96 -28.12 -2.73
C TRP A 416 -7.05 -29.65 -2.75
N PRO A 417 -6.01 -30.36 -3.19
CA PRO A 417 -5.95 -31.81 -3.08
C PRO A 417 -5.88 -32.29 -1.63
#